data_AF-A0A1G9H543-F1
#
_entry.id   AF-A0A1G9H543-F1
#
_cell.length_a   1.000
_cell.length_b   1.000
_cell.length_c   1.000
_cell.angle_alpha   90.00
_cell.angle_beta   90.00
_cell.angle_gamma   90.00
#
_symmetry.space_group_name_H-M   'P 1'
#
loop_
_entity.id
_entity.type
_entity.pdbx_description
1 polymer ?
#
loop_
_entity_poly.entity_id
_entity_poly.type
_entity_poly.pdbx_seq_one_letter_code
_entity_poly.pdbx_strand_id
1 'polypeptide(L)'
;WGGEEDGLYGSQHYVDELSQAEIGQTAANLNVDMAASPNGVRSVHDGDGADFGHAGPAGSKAIEDILFRYFQENALPAESTPFDGGSDYDAFLSAGIPGGGLFTGDEKRKTQAQAQSFGGAAGKVLDPCYHEACDTIANTNPELLQEMSGALAYATVAYAMAKTG
;
A
#
# COMPACT_ATOMS: atom_id res chain seq x y z
N TRP A 1 -4.77 11.43 -0.55
CA TRP A 1 -5.45 12.50 0.21
C TRP A 1 -5.50 13.77 -0.65
N GLY A 2 -6.07 14.89 -0.19
CA GLY A 2 -6.03 16.14 -0.99
C GLY A 2 -4.63 16.78 -0.97
N GLY A 3 -4.11 17.25 -2.11
CA GLY A 3 -2.76 17.85 -2.17
C GLY A 3 -1.61 16.87 -1.91
N GLU A 4 -1.83 15.58 -2.18
CA GLU A 4 -0.82 14.52 -2.07
C GLU A 4 0.33 14.77 -3.08
N GLU A 5 0.00 14.95 -4.35
CA GLU A 5 0.94 15.26 -5.43
C GLU A 5 1.73 16.57 -5.28
N ASP A 6 1.24 17.48 -4.42
CA ASP A 6 1.91 18.76 -4.13
C ASP A 6 2.92 18.65 -2.96
N GLY A 7 3.01 17.48 -2.32
CA GLY A 7 3.87 17.21 -1.17
C GLY A 7 3.14 16.76 0.09
N LEU A 8 2.17 15.84 -0.04
CA LEU A 8 1.46 15.19 1.06
C LEU A 8 0.68 16.16 1.97
N TYR A 9 0.28 17.33 1.46
CA TYR A 9 -0.24 18.41 2.31
C TYR A 9 -1.50 18.02 3.08
N GLY A 10 -2.42 17.25 2.48
CA GLY A 10 -3.66 16.87 3.13
C GLY A 10 -3.46 15.87 4.28
N SER A 11 -2.64 14.84 4.06
CA SER A 11 -2.34 13.85 5.11
C SER A 11 -1.48 14.48 6.22
N GLN A 12 -0.48 15.28 5.87
CA GLN A 12 0.32 16.02 6.85
C GLN A 12 -0.56 16.95 7.69
N HIS A 13 -1.42 17.74 7.06
CA HIS A 13 -2.33 18.63 7.76
C HIS A 13 -3.28 17.86 8.70
N TYR A 14 -3.86 16.74 8.24
CA TYR A 14 -4.72 15.91 9.07
C TYR A 14 -3.99 15.40 10.32
N VAL A 15 -2.77 14.86 10.14
CA VAL A 15 -1.98 14.31 11.25
C VAL A 15 -1.51 15.41 12.22
N ASP A 16 -1.13 16.59 11.71
CA ASP A 16 -0.73 17.75 12.53
C ASP A 16 -1.86 18.25 13.45
N GLU A 17 -3.12 18.04 13.07
CA GLU A 17 -4.29 18.42 13.87
C GLU A 17 -4.67 17.38 14.92
N LEU A 18 -4.12 16.16 14.87
CA LEU A 18 -4.42 15.13 15.86
C LEU A 18 -3.77 15.46 17.20
N SER A 19 -4.57 15.34 18.26
CA SER A 19 -4.05 15.30 19.62
C SER A 19 -3.27 14.01 19.87
N GLN A 20 -2.40 14.01 20.88
CA GLN A 20 -1.70 12.80 21.32
C GLN A 20 -2.66 11.67 21.72
N ALA A 21 -3.85 12.02 22.22
CA ALA A 21 -4.88 11.03 22.55
C ALA A 21 -5.47 10.38 21.28
N GLU A 22 -5.69 11.14 20.22
CA GLU A 22 -6.19 10.63 18.94
C GLU A 22 -5.13 9.80 18.20
N ILE A 23 -3.87 10.25 18.22
CA ILE A 23 -2.73 9.45 17.75
C ILE A 23 -2.70 8.11 18.47
N GLY A 24 -2.75 8.12 19.82
CA GLY A 24 -2.74 6.90 20.62
C GLY A 24 -3.98 5.99 20.47
N GLN A 25 -5.10 6.53 19.95
CA GLN A 25 -6.31 5.76 19.64
C GLN A 25 -6.33 5.24 18.20
N THR A 26 -5.43 5.70 17.34
CA THR A 26 -5.36 5.27 15.94
C THR A 26 -4.62 3.93 15.84
N ALA A 27 -5.36 2.85 15.63
CA ALA A 27 -4.80 1.50 15.62
C ALA A 27 -3.95 1.20 14.38
N ALA A 28 -4.31 1.76 13.23
CA ALA A 28 -3.64 1.55 11.95
C ALA A 28 -4.00 2.64 10.94
N ASN A 29 -3.04 3.00 10.10
CA ASN A 29 -3.25 3.65 8.81
C ASN A 29 -3.06 2.60 7.70
N LEU A 30 -4.11 2.37 6.89
CA LEU A 30 -4.05 1.50 5.72
C LEU A 30 -4.00 2.40 4.46
N ASN A 31 -2.80 2.66 3.97
CA ASN A 31 -2.59 3.48 2.78
C ASN A 31 -2.78 2.66 1.51
N VAL A 32 -3.49 3.22 0.53
CA VAL A 32 -3.64 2.62 -0.79
C VAL A 32 -3.46 3.72 -1.80
N ASP A 33 -2.36 3.62 -2.53
CA ASP A 33 -1.97 4.56 -3.55
C ASP A 33 -1.49 3.75 -4.74
N MET A 34 -2.14 3.94 -5.89
CA MET A 34 -2.12 3.04 -7.06
C MET A 34 -2.42 1.57 -6.72
N ALA A 35 -3.69 1.16 -6.92
CA ALA A 35 -4.19 -0.19 -6.60
C ALA A 35 -4.51 -1.07 -7.83
N ALA A 36 -4.25 -0.58 -9.05
CA ALA A 36 -4.78 -1.20 -10.27
C ALA A 36 -3.91 -1.03 -11.52
N SER A 37 -2.59 -0.85 -11.38
CA SER A 37 -1.70 -0.59 -12.52
C SER A 37 -1.87 -1.67 -13.60
N PRO A 38 -1.97 -1.31 -14.90
CA PRO A 38 -2.32 -2.25 -15.97
C PRO A 38 -1.40 -3.47 -16.06
N ASN A 39 -0.11 -3.26 -15.80
CA ASN A 39 0.92 -4.28 -15.78
C ASN A 39 1.47 -4.43 -14.35
N GLY A 40 0.64 -4.22 -13.33
CA GLY A 40 1.06 -4.13 -11.94
C GLY A 40 1.47 -5.46 -11.29
N VAL A 41 1.86 -5.35 -10.02
CA VAL A 41 2.18 -6.45 -9.10
C VAL A 41 1.29 -6.34 -7.85
N ARG A 42 1.24 -7.37 -7.01
CA ARG A 42 0.58 -7.28 -5.69
C ARG A 42 1.67 -7.00 -4.67
N SER A 43 1.78 -5.76 -4.20
CA SER A 43 2.80 -5.38 -3.21
C SER A 43 2.19 -4.92 -1.90
N VAL A 44 2.84 -5.29 -0.80
CA VAL A 44 2.50 -4.94 0.59
C VAL A 44 3.65 -4.14 1.18
N HIS A 45 3.39 -3.05 1.90
CA HIS A 45 4.47 -2.30 2.53
C HIS A 45 5.21 -3.15 3.59
N ASP A 46 6.54 -3.09 3.57
CA ASP A 46 7.46 -3.79 4.48
C ASP A 46 7.39 -3.20 5.90
N GLY A 47 6.41 -3.68 6.67
CA GLY A 47 6.05 -3.15 7.98
C GLY A 47 7.10 -3.43 9.05
N ASP A 48 7.80 -4.56 8.96
CA ASP A 48 8.88 -4.94 9.88
C ASP A 48 10.28 -4.57 9.43
N GLY A 49 10.43 -4.11 8.18
CA GLY A 49 11.69 -3.64 7.61
C GLY A 49 12.64 -4.78 7.25
N ALA A 50 12.19 -6.03 7.18
CA ALA A 50 13.06 -7.18 6.91
C ALA A 50 13.63 -7.18 5.50
N ASP A 51 12.89 -6.65 4.52
CA ASP A 51 13.27 -6.69 3.10
C ASP A 51 14.06 -5.44 2.67
N PHE A 52 13.76 -4.28 3.25
CA PHE A 52 14.36 -2.99 2.84
C PHE A 52 15.12 -2.26 3.96
N GLY A 53 15.12 -2.78 5.19
CA GLY A 53 15.89 -2.22 6.31
C GLY A 53 15.24 -1.00 7.00
N HIS A 54 14.01 -0.65 6.62
CA HIS A 54 13.27 0.50 7.13
C HIS A 54 11.89 0.07 7.61
N ALA A 55 11.76 -0.18 8.91
CA ALA A 55 10.50 -0.58 9.53
C ALA A 55 9.59 0.62 9.80
N GLY A 56 8.28 0.40 9.73
CA GLY A 56 7.29 1.35 10.25
C GLY A 56 7.21 1.34 11.79
N PRO A 57 6.39 2.21 12.41
CA PRO A 57 6.15 2.20 13.85
C PRO A 57 5.60 0.86 14.35
N ALA A 58 5.72 0.62 15.66
CA ALA A 58 5.27 -0.63 16.30
C ALA A 58 3.80 -0.93 15.97
N GLY A 59 3.54 -2.07 15.30
CA GLY A 59 2.23 -2.45 14.79
C GLY A 59 2.16 -2.51 13.26
N SER A 60 3.09 -1.87 12.55
CA SER A 60 3.17 -1.89 11.08
C SER A 60 3.40 -3.30 10.54
N LYS A 61 4.25 -4.09 11.20
CA LYS A 61 4.39 -5.54 10.95
C LYS A 61 3.05 -6.30 10.96
N ALA A 62 2.15 -5.96 11.88
CA ALA A 62 0.87 -6.65 11.98
C ALA A 62 -0.04 -6.34 10.77
N ILE A 63 0.04 -5.11 10.25
CA ILE A 63 -0.65 -4.72 9.01
C ILE A 63 -0.12 -5.56 7.84
N GLU A 64 1.20 -5.61 7.69
CA GLU A 64 1.89 -6.43 6.69
C GLU A 64 1.48 -7.91 6.78
N ASP A 65 1.57 -8.52 7.96
CA ASP A 65 1.23 -9.93 8.19
C ASP A 65 -0.24 -10.24 7.81
N ILE A 66 -1.16 -9.32 8.09
CA ILE A 66 -2.58 -9.48 7.76
C ILE A 66 -2.81 -9.41 6.24
N LEU A 67 -2.15 -8.48 5.54
CA LEU A 67 -2.26 -8.33 4.09
C LEU A 67 -1.63 -9.53 3.36
N PHE A 68 -0.43 -9.97 3.77
CA PHE A 68 0.18 -11.18 3.21
C PHE A 68 -0.66 -12.43 3.47
N ARG A 69 -1.29 -12.54 4.64
CA ARG A 69 -2.21 -13.65 4.93
C ARG A 69 -3.35 -13.72 3.93
N TYR A 70 -3.96 -12.58 3.58
CA TYR A 70 -5.01 -12.55 2.56
C TYR A 70 -4.50 -13.14 1.23
N PHE A 71 -3.36 -12.67 0.72
CA PHE A 71 -2.82 -13.15 -0.55
C PHE A 71 -2.46 -14.63 -0.49
N GLN A 72 -1.88 -15.09 0.62
CA GLN A 72 -1.55 -16.50 0.85
C GLN A 72 -2.81 -17.39 0.87
N GLU A 73 -3.86 -16.99 1.60
CA GLU A 73 -5.13 -17.73 1.69
C GLU A 73 -5.84 -17.85 0.34
N ASN A 74 -5.61 -16.88 -0.56
CA ASN A 74 -6.19 -16.86 -1.91
C ASN A 74 -5.23 -17.42 -2.99
N ALA A 75 -4.08 -17.98 -2.60
CA ALA A 75 -3.06 -18.50 -3.51
C ALA A 75 -2.58 -17.45 -4.55
N LEU A 76 -2.56 -16.18 -4.15
CA LEU A 76 -2.07 -15.07 -4.93
C LEU A 76 -0.64 -14.74 -4.50
N PRO A 77 0.36 -14.79 -5.39
CA PRO A 77 1.69 -14.30 -5.09
C PRO A 77 1.63 -12.80 -4.76
N ALA A 78 2.38 -12.37 -3.76
CA ALA A 78 2.59 -10.98 -3.38
C ALA A 78 4.07 -10.77 -3.00
N GLU A 79 4.53 -9.52 -3.09
CA GLU A 79 5.88 -9.11 -2.70
C GLU A 79 5.85 -7.90 -1.76
N SER A 80 6.96 -7.61 -1.10
CA SER A 80 7.08 -6.43 -0.24
C SER A 80 7.48 -5.20 -1.06
N THR A 81 7.07 -4.02 -0.61
CA THR A 81 7.51 -2.71 -1.12
C THR A 81 7.99 -1.83 0.04
N PRO A 82 9.03 -1.00 -0.14
CA PRO A 82 9.51 -0.14 0.94
C PRO A 82 8.51 0.98 1.28
N PHE A 83 8.67 1.57 2.46
CA PHE A 83 8.26 2.94 2.72
C PHE A 83 9.35 3.89 2.20
N ASP A 84 9.12 4.49 1.03
CA ASP A 84 10.05 5.41 0.37
C ASP A 84 9.69 6.90 0.55
N GLY A 85 8.61 7.18 1.29
CA GLY A 85 8.14 8.53 1.59
C GLY A 85 7.32 9.17 0.47
N GLY A 86 7.00 8.41 -0.60
CA GLY A 86 6.28 8.90 -1.76
C GLY A 86 4.76 8.82 -1.67
N SER A 87 4.16 8.70 -0.47
CA SER A 87 2.71 8.64 -0.31
C SER A 87 2.27 9.02 1.10
N ASP A 88 0.96 9.17 1.28
CA ASP A 88 0.32 9.72 2.48
C ASP A 88 0.54 8.92 3.77
N TYR A 89 1.06 7.69 3.72
CA TYR A 89 1.46 6.97 4.93
C TYR A 89 2.54 7.71 5.72
N ASP A 90 3.38 8.52 5.05
CA ASP A 90 4.60 9.10 5.65
C ASP A 90 4.30 9.98 6.88
N ALA A 91 3.24 10.80 6.79
CA ALA A 91 2.79 11.62 7.91
C ALA A 91 2.39 10.77 9.13
N PHE A 92 1.69 9.66 8.90
CA PHE A 92 1.26 8.74 9.97
C PHE A 92 2.45 8.04 10.61
N LEU A 93 3.37 7.51 9.80
CA LEU A 93 4.59 6.85 10.29
C LEU A 93 5.43 7.82 11.14
N SER A 94 5.59 9.05 10.67
CA SER A 94 6.34 10.12 11.36
C SER A 94 5.72 10.51 12.70
N ALA A 95 4.40 10.42 12.84
CA ALA A 95 3.69 10.65 14.10
C ALA A 95 3.67 9.41 15.03
N GLY A 96 4.27 8.30 14.63
CA GLY A 96 4.29 7.05 15.40
C GLY A 96 3.01 6.22 15.28
N ILE A 97 2.12 6.55 14.34
CA ILE A 97 0.93 5.76 14.04
C ILE A 97 1.37 4.55 13.19
N PRO A 98 0.96 3.31 13.55
CA PRO A 98 1.28 2.13 12.75
C PRO A 98 0.69 2.29 11.35
N GLY A 99 1.51 2.09 10.32
CA GLY A 99 1.10 2.27 8.94
C GLY A 99 1.53 1.10 8.07
N GLY A 100 0.81 0.90 6.98
CA GLY A 100 1.06 -0.13 5.99
C GLY A 100 0.04 -0.01 4.89
N GLY A 101 0.08 -0.90 3.91
CA GLY A 101 -0.79 -0.72 2.77
C GLY A 101 -0.41 -1.51 1.55
N LEU A 102 -1.04 -1.15 0.45
CA LEU A 102 -0.93 -1.85 -0.83
C LEU A 102 -0.45 -0.90 -1.93
N PHE A 103 0.33 -1.44 -2.86
CA PHE A 103 0.82 -0.74 -4.04
C PHE A 103 0.88 -1.70 -5.21
N THR A 104 0.59 -1.23 -6.43
CA THR A 104 0.66 -2.06 -7.65
C THR A 104 1.77 -1.68 -8.61
N GLY A 105 2.49 -0.59 -8.35
CA GLY A 105 3.59 -0.14 -9.20
C GLY A 105 3.26 1.06 -10.07
N ASP A 106 4.31 1.73 -10.52
CA ASP A 106 4.32 3.01 -11.21
C ASP A 106 5.16 2.90 -12.51
N GLU A 107 6.06 3.84 -12.72
CA GLU A 107 7.07 3.90 -13.76
C GLU A 107 8.12 2.78 -13.76
N LYS A 108 8.27 1.99 -12.68
CA LYS A 108 9.26 0.89 -12.63
C LYS A 108 8.96 -0.17 -13.69
N ARG A 109 10.00 -0.81 -14.24
CA ARG A 109 9.84 -1.89 -15.23
C ARG A 109 9.60 -3.24 -14.56
N LYS A 110 8.57 -3.95 -15.00
CA LYS A 110 8.30 -5.33 -14.59
C LYS A 110 9.49 -6.23 -14.91
N THR A 111 10.01 -6.91 -13.90
CA THR A 111 11.10 -7.88 -14.07
C THR A 111 10.61 -9.18 -14.70
N GLN A 112 11.54 -10.04 -15.14
CA GLN A 112 11.17 -11.36 -15.65
C GLN A 112 10.57 -12.25 -14.56
N ALA A 113 11.08 -12.17 -13.33
CA ALA A 113 10.55 -12.90 -12.18
C ALA A 113 9.12 -12.43 -11.85
N GLN A 114 8.89 -11.11 -11.84
CA GLN A 114 7.54 -10.57 -11.64
C GLN A 114 6.58 -11.00 -12.76
N ALA A 115 7.01 -11.03 -14.02
CA ALA A 115 6.15 -11.52 -15.10
C ALA A 115 5.80 -13.02 -14.96
N GLN A 116 6.68 -13.82 -14.36
CA GLN A 116 6.40 -15.22 -14.05
C GLN A 116 5.41 -15.37 -12.88
N SER A 117 5.52 -14.54 -11.84
CA SER A 117 4.66 -14.62 -10.66
C SER A 117 3.30 -13.93 -10.82
N PHE A 118 3.27 -12.78 -11.51
CA PHE A 118 2.10 -11.90 -11.60
C PHE A 118 1.50 -11.82 -13.00
N GLY A 119 2.12 -12.45 -14.00
CA GLY A 119 1.75 -12.27 -15.41
C GLY A 119 2.13 -10.88 -15.95
N GLY A 120 1.52 -10.50 -17.07
CA GLY A 120 1.82 -9.26 -17.78
C GLY A 120 3.08 -9.34 -18.64
N ALA A 121 3.68 -8.20 -18.95
CA ALA A 121 4.79 -8.08 -19.89
C ALA A 121 6.08 -7.63 -19.20
N ALA A 122 7.07 -8.53 -19.13
CA ALA A 122 8.41 -8.20 -18.66
C ALA A 122 9.06 -7.09 -19.51
N GLY A 123 9.83 -6.22 -18.86
CA GLY A 123 10.52 -5.08 -19.49
C GLY A 123 9.61 -3.89 -19.83
N LYS A 124 8.29 -4.04 -19.69
CA LYS A 124 7.33 -2.92 -19.74
C LYS A 124 7.16 -2.32 -18.34
N VAL A 125 6.87 -1.02 -18.29
CA VAL A 125 6.57 -0.33 -17.04
C VAL A 125 5.29 -0.90 -16.40
N LEU A 126 5.15 -0.78 -15.07
CA LEU A 126 4.00 -1.31 -14.33
C LEU A 126 2.74 -0.49 -14.64
N ASP A 127 2.89 0.83 -14.70
CA ASP A 127 1.90 1.78 -15.20
C ASP A 127 2.50 2.69 -16.30
N PRO A 128 2.11 2.52 -17.59
CA PRO A 128 2.59 3.36 -18.68
C PRO A 128 1.97 4.75 -18.74
N CYS A 129 0.95 5.02 -17.94
CA CYS A 129 0.26 6.30 -17.91
C CYS A 129 0.40 7.00 -16.54
N TYR A 130 1.28 6.54 -15.65
CA TYR A 130 1.58 7.25 -14.41
C TYR A 130 1.89 8.73 -14.67
N HIS A 131 1.13 9.63 -14.05
CA HIS A 131 1.19 11.10 -14.23
C HIS A 131 0.96 11.60 -15.67
N GLU A 132 0.38 10.77 -16.54
CA GLU A 132 0.09 11.12 -17.93
C GLU A 132 -1.41 11.30 -18.19
N ALA A 133 -1.76 12.02 -19.24
CA ALA A 133 -3.15 12.28 -19.61
C ALA A 133 -3.96 11.00 -19.98
N CYS A 134 -3.28 9.87 -20.21
CA CYS A 134 -3.91 8.59 -20.47
C CYS A 134 -4.30 7.82 -19.21
N ASP A 135 -3.94 8.30 -18.01
CA ASP A 135 -4.41 7.73 -16.75
C ASP A 135 -5.89 8.03 -16.57
N THR A 136 -6.68 7.05 -16.98
CA THR A 136 -8.13 7.09 -17.03
C THR A 136 -8.64 5.75 -16.56
N ILE A 137 -9.96 5.59 -16.42
CA ILE A 137 -10.53 4.27 -16.04
C ILE A 137 -10.13 3.13 -17.00
N ALA A 138 -9.76 3.45 -18.25
CA ALA A 138 -9.26 2.48 -19.21
C ALA A 138 -7.82 2.00 -18.93
N ASN A 139 -7.06 2.73 -18.10
CA ASN A 139 -5.71 2.42 -17.66
C ASN A 139 -5.71 1.60 -16.36
N THR A 140 -6.63 0.65 -16.22
CA THR A 140 -6.72 -0.17 -15.01
C THR A 140 -6.72 -1.65 -15.34
N ASN A 141 -6.12 -2.46 -14.48
CA ASN A 141 -6.31 -3.91 -14.46
C ASN A 141 -7.44 -4.25 -13.47
N PRO A 142 -8.64 -4.65 -13.97
CA PRO A 142 -9.79 -4.88 -13.09
C PRO A 142 -9.64 -6.10 -12.17
N GLU A 143 -8.90 -7.12 -12.60
CA GLU A 143 -8.63 -8.32 -11.79
C GLU A 143 -7.72 -7.95 -10.61
N LEU A 144 -6.63 -7.21 -10.88
CA LEU A 144 -5.73 -6.72 -9.85
C LEU A 144 -6.47 -5.78 -8.88
N LEU A 145 -7.29 -4.86 -9.39
CA LEU A 145 -8.11 -3.98 -8.55
C LEU A 145 -9.02 -4.78 -7.61
N GLN A 146 -9.66 -5.85 -8.10
CA GLN A 146 -10.53 -6.69 -7.29
C GLN A 146 -9.77 -7.38 -6.15
N GLU A 147 -8.58 -7.92 -6.42
CA GLU A 147 -7.76 -8.62 -5.43
C GLU A 147 -7.18 -7.66 -4.39
N MET A 148 -6.66 -6.51 -4.82
CA MET A 148 -6.15 -5.48 -3.91
C MET A 148 -7.27 -4.91 -3.03
N SER A 149 -8.47 -4.71 -3.60
CA SER A 149 -9.66 -4.31 -2.84
C SER A 149 -10.08 -5.38 -1.83
N GLY A 150 -9.97 -6.67 -2.20
CA GLY A 150 -10.23 -7.78 -1.29
C GLY A 150 -9.25 -7.83 -0.12
N ALA A 151 -7.96 -7.60 -0.38
CA ALA A 151 -6.92 -7.52 0.64
C ALA A 151 -7.17 -6.36 1.62
N LEU A 152 -7.51 -5.17 1.10
CA LEU A 152 -7.83 -4.01 1.92
C LEU A 152 -9.08 -4.28 2.79
N ALA A 153 -10.12 -4.88 2.23
CA ALA A 153 -11.33 -5.24 2.97
C ALA A 153 -11.04 -6.27 4.07
N TYR A 154 -10.22 -7.28 3.77
CA TYR A 154 -9.78 -8.29 4.73
C TYR A 154 -9.05 -7.66 5.91
N ALA A 155 -8.08 -6.78 5.64
CA ALA A 155 -7.33 -6.08 6.68
C ALA A 155 -8.23 -5.16 7.51
N THR A 156 -9.11 -4.39 6.86
CA THR A 156 -10.06 -3.51 7.53
C THR A 156 -10.96 -4.28 8.50
N VAL A 157 -11.50 -5.43 8.07
CA VAL A 157 -12.33 -6.30 8.93
C VAL A 157 -11.51 -6.91 10.06
N ALA A 158 -10.28 -7.36 9.80
CA ALA A 158 -9.40 -7.90 10.83
C ALA A 158 -9.15 -6.89 11.96
N TYR A 159 -8.89 -5.62 11.62
CA TYR A 159 -8.73 -4.54 12.61
C TYR A 159 -10.05 -4.20 13.31
N ALA A 160 -11.17 -4.15 12.59
CA ALA A 160 -12.48 -3.86 13.19
C ALA A 160 -12.96 -4.96 14.16
N MET A 161 -12.54 -6.21 13.95
CA MET A 161 -12.91 -7.36 14.78
C MET A 161 -11.89 -7.68 15.88
N ALA A 162 -10.70 -7.07 15.83
CA ALA A 162 -9.71 -7.22 16.88
C ALA A 162 -10.30 -6.71 18.20
N LYS A 163 -10.37 -7.57 19.23
CA LYS A 163 -10.82 -7.12 20.55
C LYS A 163 -9.85 -6.06 21.04
N THR A 164 -10.36 -4.89 21.38
CA THR A 164 -9.65 -3.91 22.20
C THR A 164 -9.45 -4.55 23.58
N GLY A 165 -8.28 -5.16 23.77
CA GLY A 165 -7.84 -5.74 25.04
C GLY A 165 -7.33 -4.65 25.97
#